data_AF-A0A7S2QHW7-F1
#
_entry.id   AF-A0A7S2QHW7-F1
#
_cell.length_a   1.000
_cell.length_b   1.000
_cell.length_c   1.000
_cell.angle_alpha   90.00
_cell.angle_beta   90.00
_cell.angle_gamma   90.00
#
_symmetry.space_group_name_H-M   'P 1'
#
loop_
_entity.id
_entity.type
_entity.pdbx_description
1 polymer ?
#
loop_
_entity_poly.entity_id
_entity_poly.type
_entity_poly.pdbx_seq_one_letter_code
_entity_poly.pdbx_strand_id
1 'polypeptide(L)'
;MAAVDPQAEDERDTAAQAVPLETCFEWMMEREQLSEHDAAYCSQCKEHRQMFKKLDLWSLPPVLVLQLKRFGDDQRQRLATAVSFPLEGLDMRNLRRSSGAPFPEGACVRAGQQVRIRGLQSAAGRTLNGREGT
;
A
#
# COMPACT_ATOMS: atom_id res chain seq x y z
N MET A 1 41.53 36.85 11.49
CA MET A 1 40.07 36.61 11.52
C MET A 1 39.66 36.00 10.20
N ALA A 2 39.72 34.67 10.11
CA ALA A 2 39.01 33.92 9.08
C ALA A 2 37.93 33.15 9.85
N ALA A 3 36.67 33.46 9.59
CA ALA A 3 35.54 32.77 10.18
C ALA A 3 35.48 31.35 9.58
N VAL A 4 35.54 30.35 10.45
CA VAL A 4 35.19 28.96 10.10
C VAL A 4 33.67 28.88 10.06
N ASP A 5 33.15 28.52 8.90
CA ASP A 5 31.74 28.27 8.63
C ASP A 5 31.26 27.08 9.48
N PRO A 6 30.24 27.24 10.34
CA PRO A 6 29.80 26.17 11.21
C PRO A 6 28.84 25.24 10.46
N GLN A 7 29.33 24.01 10.25
CA GLN A 7 28.55 22.77 10.30
C GLN A 7 27.64 22.50 9.09
N ALA A 8 28.25 21.83 8.11
CA ALA A 8 27.60 20.85 7.27
C ALA A 8 26.75 19.90 8.14
N GLU A 9 25.46 19.88 7.84
CA GLU A 9 24.47 19.03 8.47
C GLU A 9 24.74 17.59 8.00
N ASP A 10 25.33 16.79 8.88
CA ASP A 10 25.63 15.37 8.64
C ASP A 10 24.32 14.61 8.37
N GLU A 11 24.11 14.33 7.08
CA GLU A 11 23.11 13.44 6.51
C GLU A 11 23.13 12.11 7.26
N ARG A 12 22.25 11.98 8.27
CA ARG A 12 21.92 10.68 8.85
C ARG A 12 21.12 9.88 7.82
N ASP A 13 21.86 9.32 6.88
CA ASP A 13 21.47 8.23 6.00
C ASP A 13 21.30 6.97 6.86
N THR A 14 20.28 6.99 7.72
CA THR A 14 19.74 5.75 8.26
C THR A 14 19.07 5.11 7.07
N ALA A 15 19.71 4.10 6.48
CA ALA A 15 19.11 3.28 5.45
C ALA A 15 17.78 2.74 5.99
N ALA A 16 16.69 3.48 5.74
CA ALA A 16 15.39 3.15 6.25
C ALA A 16 15.03 1.80 5.65
N GLN A 17 14.90 0.79 6.50
CA GLN A 17 14.60 -0.56 6.10
C GLN A 17 13.38 -0.55 5.16
N ALA A 18 13.52 -1.14 3.98
CA ALA A 18 12.43 -1.19 3.02
C ALA A 18 11.22 -1.90 3.63
N VAL A 19 10.03 -1.35 3.43
CA VAL A 19 8.77 -1.91 3.94
C VAL A 19 8.25 -2.93 2.93
N PRO A 20 7.93 -4.17 3.33
CA PRO A 20 7.30 -5.14 2.44
C PRO A 20 5.95 -4.64 1.92
N LEU A 21 5.62 -4.95 0.66
CA LEU A 21 4.31 -4.61 0.07
C LEU A 21 3.15 -5.25 0.85
N GLU A 22 3.37 -6.43 1.43
CA GLU A 22 2.44 -7.14 2.29
C GLU A 22 2.04 -6.28 3.50
N THR A 23 3.02 -5.61 4.14
CA THR A 23 2.77 -4.69 5.25
C THR A 23 1.91 -3.50 4.82
N CYS A 24 2.07 -3.01 3.59
CA CYS A 24 1.21 -1.95 3.06
C CYS A 24 -0.25 -2.41 2.92
N PHE A 25 -0.48 -3.67 2.56
CA PHE A 25 -1.83 -4.25 2.53
C PHE A 25 -2.41 -4.44 3.94
N GLU A 26 -1.59 -4.86 4.90
CA GLU A 26 -1.99 -4.95 6.32
C GLU A 26 -2.48 -3.60 6.84
N TRP A 27 -1.71 -2.52 6.63
CA TRP A 27 -2.12 -1.17 7.00
C TRP A 27 -3.39 -0.70 6.30
N MET A 28 -3.56 -1.01 5.01
CA MET A 28 -4.78 -0.67 4.27
C MET A 28 -6.02 -1.38 4.85
N MET A 29 -5.85 -2.59 5.38
CA MET A 29 -6.94 -3.40 5.92
C MET A 29 -7.08 -3.29 7.44
N GLU A 30 -6.24 -2.48 8.08
CA GLU A 30 -6.36 -2.18 9.50
C GLU A 30 -7.68 -1.44 9.79
N ARG A 31 -8.27 -1.75 10.94
CA ARG A 31 -9.51 -1.10 11.38
C ARG A 31 -9.15 0.31 11.90
N GLU A 32 -9.64 1.33 11.22
CA GLU A 32 -9.43 2.73 11.58
C GLU A 32 -10.67 3.31 12.28
N GLN A 33 -10.47 4.23 13.22
CA GLN A 33 -11.55 5.06 13.75
C GLN A 33 -11.69 6.31 12.88
N LEU A 34 -12.90 6.60 12.42
CA LEU A 34 -13.16 7.79 11.64
C LEU A 34 -12.99 9.05 12.49
N SER A 35 -12.47 10.11 11.85
CA SER A 35 -12.36 11.43 12.47
C SER A 35 -13.75 11.97 12.84
N GLU A 36 -13.80 13.00 13.69
CA GLU A 36 -15.06 13.67 14.00
C GLU A 36 -15.71 14.30 12.75
N HIS A 37 -14.90 14.74 11.79
CA HIS A 37 -15.38 15.31 10.52
C HIS A 37 -15.93 14.24 9.56
N ASP A 38 -15.54 12.98 9.75
CA ASP A 38 -16.00 11.83 8.96
C ASP A 38 -17.01 10.96 9.72
N ALA A 39 -17.65 11.51 10.76
CA ALA A 39 -18.65 10.80 11.54
C ALA A 39 -19.78 10.28 10.64
N ALA A 40 -20.22 9.04 10.88
CA ALA A 40 -21.26 8.39 10.09
C ALA A 40 -22.57 8.31 10.88
N TYR A 41 -23.71 8.36 10.16
CA TYR A 41 -25.03 8.28 10.79
C TYR A 41 -25.31 6.87 11.33
N CYS A 42 -25.61 6.78 12.62
CA CYS A 42 -26.03 5.55 13.27
C CYS A 42 -27.56 5.42 13.28
N SER A 43 -28.09 4.43 12.56
CA SER A 43 -29.54 4.20 12.49
C SER A 43 -30.18 3.77 13.81
N GLN A 44 -29.40 3.28 14.78
CA GLN A 44 -29.87 2.90 16.12
C GLN A 44 -29.89 4.10 17.08
N CYS A 45 -28.81 4.89 17.11
CA CYS A 45 -28.70 6.06 17.98
C CYS A 45 -29.41 7.30 17.41
N LYS A 46 -29.74 7.29 16.11
CA LYS A 46 -30.35 8.39 15.36
C LYS A 46 -29.50 9.67 15.29
N GLU A 47 -28.18 9.54 15.36
CA GLU A 47 -27.22 10.64 15.34
C GLU A 47 -25.94 10.26 14.57
N HIS A 48 -25.14 11.26 14.19
CA HIS A 48 -23.80 11.03 13.64
C HIS A 48 -22.84 10.67 14.78
N ARG A 49 -22.09 9.57 14.60
CA ARG A 49 -21.11 9.09 15.58
C ARG A 49 -19.81 8.76 14.88
N GLN A 50 -18.71 8.92 15.60
CA GLN A 50 -17.45 8.32 15.16
C GLN A 50 -17.61 6.81 15.14
N MET A 51 -17.44 6.23 13.95
CA MET A 51 -17.52 4.80 13.74
C MET A 51 -16.13 4.26 13.43
N PHE A 52 -15.99 2.95 13.53
CA PHE A 52 -14.83 2.27 13.00
C PHE A 52 -15.11 1.79 11.58
N LYS A 53 -14.13 1.99 10.70
CA LYS A 53 -14.15 1.53 9.32
C LYS A 53 -13.04 0.50 9.15
N LYS A 54 -13.32 -0.53 8.35
CA LYS A 54 -12.33 -1.51 7.94
C LYS A 54 -12.53 -1.80 6.46
N LEU A 55 -11.44 -1.80 5.70
CA LEU A 55 -11.44 -2.26 4.32
C LEU A 55 -10.91 -3.70 4.28
N ASP A 56 -11.49 -4.53 3.43
CA ASP A 56 -11.04 -5.89 3.18
C ASP A 56 -11.14 -6.18 1.68
N LEU A 57 -10.21 -6.97 1.14
CA LEU A 57 -10.28 -7.40 -0.27
C LEU A 57 -11.19 -8.64 -0.37
N TRP A 58 -12.35 -8.48 -0.99
CA TRP A 58 -13.29 -9.60 -1.17
C TRP A 58 -12.84 -10.58 -2.27
N SER A 59 -12.34 -10.04 -3.37
CA SER A 59 -11.80 -10.77 -4.53
C SER A 59 -10.75 -9.91 -5.23
N LEU A 60 -9.81 -10.55 -5.94
CA LEU A 60 -8.74 -9.88 -6.67
C LEU A 60 -8.96 -10.00 -8.18
N PRO A 61 -9.02 -8.90 -8.95
CA PRO A 61 -9.19 -8.96 -10.40
C PRO A 61 -7.97 -9.59 -11.09
N PRO A 62 -8.10 -10.10 -12.34
CA PRO A 62 -6.98 -10.69 -13.09
C PRO A 62 -5.85 -9.68 -13.37
N VAL A 63 -6.20 -8.39 -13.42
CA VAL A 63 -5.26 -7.27 -13.51
C VAL A 63 -5.55 -6.34 -12.34
N LEU A 64 -4.59 -6.19 -11.44
CA LEU A 64 -4.66 -5.31 -10.28
C LEU A 64 -3.69 -4.13 -10.46
N VAL A 65 -4.19 -2.92 -10.30
CA VAL A 65 -3.38 -1.70 -10.27
C VAL A 65 -3.25 -1.26 -8.82
N LEU A 66 -2.01 -1.08 -8.36
CA LEU A 66 -1.70 -0.64 -7.01
C LEU A 66 -1.10 0.76 -7.03
N GLN A 67 -1.67 1.66 -6.23
CA GLN A 67 -1.12 2.99 -6.00
C GLN A 67 -0.63 3.08 -4.56
N LEU A 68 0.64 3.41 -4.38
CA LEU A 68 1.18 3.73 -3.06
C LEU A 68 0.82 5.19 -2.70
N LYS A 69 0.07 5.40 -1.62
CA LYS A 69 -0.30 6.74 -1.13
C LYS A 69 0.91 7.43 -0.48
N ARG A 70 1.77 8.03 -1.32
CA ARG A 70 3.02 8.68 -0.89
C ARG A 70 2.87 10.15 -0.52
N PHE A 71 1.67 10.71 -0.65
CA PHE A 71 1.35 12.09 -0.30
C PHE A 71 0.25 12.08 0.77
N GLY A 72 0.54 12.72 1.91
CA GLY A 72 -0.42 12.95 2.97
C GLY A 72 -1.24 14.22 2.75
N ASP A 73 -2.00 14.60 3.77
CA ASP A 73 -2.93 15.73 3.69
C ASP A 73 -2.22 17.09 3.59
N ASP A 74 -1.01 17.21 4.17
CA ASP A 74 -0.20 18.43 4.02
C ASP A 74 0.45 18.56 2.63
N GLN A 75 0.37 17.52 1.76
CA GLN A 75 0.80 17.45 0.34
C GLN A 75 2.24 17.94 0.00
N ARG A 76 2.97 18.54 0.94
CA ARG A 76 4.25 19.23 0.74
C ARG A 76 5.43 18.26 0.68
N GLN A 77 5.31 17.09 1.31
CA GLN A 77 6.38 16.10 1.39
C GLN A 77 5.93 14.75 0.84
N ARG A 78 6.75 14.17 -0.04
CA ARG A 78 6.57 12.84 -0.60
C ARG A 78 7.27 11.82 0.30
N LEU A 79 6.57 10.76 0.71
CA LEU A 79 7.17 9.64 1.42
C LEU A 79 8.21 8.93 0.52
N ALA A 80 9.47 8.97 0.94
CA ALA A 80 10.60 8.35 0.25
C ALA A 80 10.85 6.89 0.66
N THR A 81 10.13 6.37 1.65
CA THR A 81 10.28 5.00 2.14
C THR A 81 10.21 3.99 1.00
N ALA A 82 11.25 3.16 0.89
CA ALA A 82 11.32 2.09 -0.09
C ALA A 82 10.26 1.02 0.22
N VAL A 83 9.64 0.47 -0.82
CA VAL A 83 8.73 -0.68 -0.69
C VAL A 83 9.36 -1.85 -1.43
N SER A 84 9.56 -2.96 -0.73
CA SER A 84 10.09 -4.20 -1.30
C SER A 84 8.95 -5.09 -1.78
N PHE A 85 9.13 -5.71 -2.95
CA PHE A 85 8.19 -6.64 -3.55
C PHE A 85 8.95 -7.52 -4.56
N PRO A 86 8.50 -8.76 -4.78
CA PRO A 86 9.08 -9.60 -5.82
C PRO A 86 8.54 -9.20 -7.21
N LEU A 87 9.37 -9.33 -8.25
CA LEU A 87 8.94 -9.06 -9.64
C LEU A 87 8.01 -10.18 -10.17
N GLU A 88 8.19 -11.40 -9.67
CA GLU A 88 7.40 -12.58 -9.99
C GLU A 88 7.00 -13.33 -8.72
N GLY A 89 5.90 -14.06 -8.75
CA GLY A 89 5.50 -14.91 -7.62
C GLY A 89 5.01 -14.15 -6.40
N LEU A 90 4.52 -12.91 -6.56
CA LEU A 90 3.87 -12.18 -5.47
C LEU A 90 2.66 -13.01 -4.97
N ASP A 91 2.64 -13.31 -3.68
CA ASP A 91 1.62 -14.15 -3.07
C ASP A 91 0.49 -13.30 -2.48
N MET A 92 -0.67 -13.36 -3.12
CA MET A 92 -1.85 -12.60 -2.72
C MET A 92 -2.90 -13.45 -1.98
N ARG A 93 -2.61 -14.72 -1.68
CA ARG A 93 -3.57 -15.68 -1.11
C ARG A 93 -4.19 -15.19 0.20
N ASN A 94 -3.34 -14.65 1.07
CA ASN A 94 -3.73 -14.26 2.44
C ASN A 94 -4.43 -12.90 2.50
N LEU A 95 -4.51 -12.17 1.38
CA LEU A 95 -5.12 -10.84 1.32
C LEU A 95 -6.62 -10.88 1.05
N ARG A 96 -7.14 -12.01 0.55
CA ARG A 96 -8.54 -12.17 0.15
C ARG A 96 -9.39 -12.75 1.28
N ARG A 97 -10.55 -12.14 1.56
CA ARG A 97 -11.46 -12.61 2.62
C ARG A 97 -12.36 -13.78 2.21
N SER A 98 -12.74 -13.92 0.94
CA SER A 98 -13.63 -15.02 0.51
C SER A 98 -12.84 -16.31 0.26
N SER A 99 -13.30 -17.44 0.80
CA SER A 99 -12.69 -18.77 0.58
C SER A 99 -13.37 -19.59 -0.54
N GLY A 100 -14.62 -19.26 -0.91
CA GLY A 100 -15.39 -19.91 -1.98
C GLY A 100 -15.69 -19.00 -3.17
N ALA A 101 -15.95 -19.58 -4.35
CA ALA A 101 -16.19 -18.84 -5.58
C ALA A 101 -17.68 -18.78 -5.96
N PRO A 102 -18.33 -17.59 -5.90
CA PRO A 102 -19.48 -17.27 -6.75
C PRO A 102 -19.07 -16.66 -8.09
N PHE A 103 -17.77 -16.41 -8.31
CA PHE A 103 -17.26 -15.72 -9.49
C PHE A 103 -16.89 -16.70 -10.62
N PRO A 104 -17.20 -16.38 -11.89
CA PRO A 104 -16.82 -17.17 -13.05
C PRO A 104 -15.32 -17.47 -13.12
N GLU A 105 -14.95 -18.52 -13.85
CA GLU A 105 -13.55 -18.81 -14.17
C GLU A 105 -12.88 -17.61 -14.86
N GLY A 106 -11.62 -17.33 -14.53
CA GLY A 106 -10.88 -16.20 -15.09
C GLY A 106 -11.31 -14.81 -14.58
N ALA A 107 -12.38 -14.67 -13.81
CA ALA A 107 -12.86 -13.37 -13.31
C ALA A 107 -12.07 -12.84 -12.10
N CYS A 108 -11.31 -13.70 -11.42
CA CYS A 108 -10.49 -13.31 -10.28
C CYS A 108 -9.29 -14.23 -10.09
N VAL A 109 -8.23 -13.71 -9.48
CA VAL A 109 -7.05 -14.48 -9.05
C VAL A 109 -7.48 -15.52 -8.02
N ARG A 110 -7.14 -16.78 -8.27
CA ARG A 110 -7.44 -17.90 -7.38
C ARG A 110 -6.31 -18.14 -6.39
N ALA A 111 -6.62 -18.83 -5.28
CA ALA A 111 -5.60 -19.20 -4.32
C ALA A 111 -4.56 -20.12 -5.01
N GLY A 112 -3.27 -19.81 -4.85
CA GLY A 112 -2.17 -20.54 -5.46
C GLY A 112 -1.78 -20.04 -6.86
N GLN A 113 -2.54 -19.12 -7.44
CA GLN A 113 -2.16 -18.47 -8.69
C GLN A 113 -1.10 -17.40 -8.43
N GLN A 114 0.05 -17.54 -9.07
CA GLN A 114 1.13 -16.55 -9.00
C GLN A 114 0.75 -15.29 -9.79
N VAL A 115 1.11 -14.11 -9.27
CA VAL A 115 0.97 -12.85 -10.00
C VAL A 115 2.34 -12.29 -10.38
N ARG A 116 2.39 -11.57 -11.50
CA ARG A 116 3.60 -10.94 -12.05
C ARG A 116 3.41 -9.43 -12.11
N ILE A 117 4.46 -8.68 -11.78
CA ILE A 117 4.48 -7.22 -11.96
C ILE A 117 4.73 -6.90 -13.44
N ARG A 118 3.76 -6.25 -14.09
CA ARG A 118 3.85 -5.89 -15.52
C ARG A 118 4.42 -4.49 -15.77
N GLY A 119 4.31 -3.59 -14.80
CA GLY A 119 4.76 -2.22 -14.98
C GLY A 119 4.78 -1.42 -13.68
N LEU A 120 5.83 -0.64 -13.53
CA LEU A 120 6.06 0.29 -12.44
C LEU A 120 6.22 1.69 -13.02
N GLN A 121 5.61 2.68 -12.37
CA GLN A 121 5.57 4.05 -12.87
C GLN A 121 6.58 4.98 -12.21
N SER A 122 7.14 4.63 -11.05
CA SER A 122 8.17 5.46 -10.39
C SER A 122 9.45 5.53 -11.21
N ALA A 123 10.24 6.60 -11.06
CA ALA A 123 11.50 6.73 -11.80
C ALA A 123 12.44 5.53 -11.59
N ALA A 124 12.64 5.11 -10.34
CA ALA A 124 13.42 3.91 -10.00
C ALA A 124 12.73 2.63 -10.51
N GLY A 125 11.41 2.51 -10.32
CA GLY A 125 10.66 1.31 -10.70
C GLY A 125 10.63 1.06 -12.20
N ARG A 126 10.62 2.11 -13.04
CA ARG A 126 10.67 1.97 -14.50
C ARG A 126 11.92 1.23 -14.98
N THR A 127 13.03 1.28 -14.24
CA THR A 127 14.24 0.52 -14.55
C THR A 127 14.08 -1.00 -14.36
N LEU A 128 13.03 -1.42 -13.64
CA LEU A 128 12.68 -2.82 -13.41
C LEU A 128 11.64 -3.34 -14.42
N ASN A 129 11.03 -2.47 -15.22
CA ASN A 129 10.04 -2.90 -16.22
C ASN A 129 10.72 -3.76 -17.29
N GLY A 130 10.12 -4.91 -17.59
CA GLY A 130 10.66 -5.87 -18.57
C GLY A 130 11.80 -6.74 -18.04
N ARG A 131 12.21 -6.59 -16.77
CA ARG A 131 13.10 -7.55 -16.11
C ARG A 131 12.30 -8.76 -15.62
N GLU A 132 12.89 -9.94 -15.75
CA GLU A 132 12.38 -11.16 -15.12
C GLU A 132 12.98 -11.30 -13.71
N GLY A 133 12.28 -11.98 -12.81
CA GLY A 133 12.70 -12.13 -11.42
C GLY A 133 13.98 -12.96 -11.27
N THR A 134 14.79 -12.65 -10.26
CA THR A 134 15.86 -13.54 -9.74
C THR A 134 15.28 -14.55 -8.77
#